data_AF-A0A109HFD0-F1
#
_entry.id   AF-A0A109HFD0-F1
#
_cell.length_a   1.000
_cell.length_b   1.000
_cell.length_c   1.000
_cell.angle_alpha   90.00
_cell.angle_beta   90.00
_cell.angle_gamma   90.00
#
_symmetry.space_group_name_H-M   'P 1'
#
loop_
_entity.id
_entity.type
_entity.pdbx_description
1 polymer ?
#
loop_
_entity_poly.entity_id
_entity_poly.type
_entity_poly.pdbx_seq_one_letter_code
_entity_poly.pdbx_strand_id
1 'polypeptide(L)'
;MITQNLPERAPLSPKWQFRFDFFDRHGGPASPDFKAAFKALPSFGDRLKINMNFFAFFFGWIYFFILGLWRKAIVLIGISLLIGVLSFFLPKMVVNGLGVGYSVLVGMIANYAYYLEVKKGSTSWNPFEGMRWW
;
A
#
# COMPACT_ATOMS: atom_id res chain seq x y z
N MET A 1 5.12 -34.88 11.16
CA MET A 1 4.79 -33.46 10.90
C MET A 1 5.92 -32.89 10.06
N ILE A 2 5.63 -32.51 8.81
CA ILE A 2 6.64 -31.92 7.92
C ILE A 2 6.38 -30.42 7.94
N THR A 3 7.10 -29.67 8.78
CA THR A 3 7.29 -28.25 8.54
C THR A 3 8.08 -28.14 7.25
N GLN A 4 7.38 -27.90 6.14
CA GLN A 4 8.01 -27.60 4.87
C GLN A 4 8.99 -26.44 5.12
N ASN A 5 10.27 -26.69 4.85
CA ASN A 5 11.30 -25.67 4.76
C ASN A 5 10.95 -24.74 3.59
N LEU A 6 10.00 -23.82 3.83
CA LEU A 6 9.83 -22.67 2.99
C LEU A 6 11.12 -21.86 3.13
N PRO A 7 11.73 -21.40 2.04
CA PRO A 7 12.92 -20.58 2.13
C PRO A 7 12.61 -19.39 3.03
N GLU A 8 13.42 -19.22 4.07
CA GLU A 8 13.32 -18.08 4.97
C GLU A 8 13.40 -16.82 4.10
N ARG A 9 12.36 -15.97 4.15
CA ARG A 9 12.34 -14.76 3.32
C ARG A 9 13.57 -13.94 3.68
N ALA A 10 14.27 -13.44 2.65
CA ALA A 10 15.42 -12.57 2.86
C ALA A 10 15.04 -11.43 3.83
N PRO A 11 15.96 -11.06 4.74
CA PRO A 11 15.68 -10.05 5.74
C PRO A 11 15.23 -8.75 5.07
N LEU A 12 14.20 -8.12 5.65
CA LEU A 12 13.65 -6.87 5.11
C LEU A 12 14.72 -5.78 5.09
N SER A 13 14.69 -4.92 4.06
CA SER A 13 15.59 -3.76 4.02
C SER A 13 15.32 -2.82 5.21
N PRO A 14 16.31 -1.99 5.63
CA PRO A 14 16.12 -1.06 6.75
C PRO A 14 14.89 -0.15 6.59
N LYS A 15 14.56 0.24 5.35
CA LYS A 15 13.36 1.03 5.05
C LYS A 15 12.07 0.27 5.32
N TRP A 16 12.03 -1.03 5.02
CA TRP A 16 10.87 -1.88 5.32
C TRP A 16 10.77 -2.22 6.80
N GLN A 17 11.89 -2.48 7.47
CA GLN A 17 11.93 -2.66 8.92
C GLN A 17 11.35 -1.43 9.64
N PHE A 18 11.83 -0.22 9.29
CA PHE A 18 11.30 1.04 9.84
C PHE A 18 9.78 1.16 9.69
N ARG A 19 9.23 0.82 8.52
CA ARG A 19 7.78 0.87 8.28
C ARG A 19 7.03 -0.14 9.14
N PHE A 20 7.54 -1.37 9.20
CA PHE A 20 6.88 -2.46 9.90
C PHE A 20 6.93 -2.27 11.41
N ASP A 21 8.04 -1.80 11.94
CA ASP A 21 8.19 -1.47 13.36
C ASP A 21 7.22 -0.36 13.78
N PHE A 22 7.01 0.64 12.92
CA PHE A 22 6.01 1.68 13.17
C PHE A 22 4.60 1.08 13.26
N PHE A 23 4.22 0.22 12.32
CA PHE A 23 2.89 -0.43 12.33
C PHE A 23 2.73 -1.44 13.48
N ASP A 24 3.78 -2.17 13.84
CA ASP A 24 3.76 -3.10 14.98
C ASP A 24 3.53 -2.36 16.31
N ARG A 25 4.09 -1.14 16.46
CA ARG A 25 3.94 -0.33 17.68
C ARG A 25 2.66 0.47 17.75
N HIS A 26 2.19 1.01 16.62
CA HIS A 26 1.12 2.02 16.59
C HIS A 26 -0.13 1.59 15.81
N GLY A 27 -0.14 0.37 15.29
CA GLY A 27 -1.21 -0.16 14.47
C GLY A 27 -1.23 0.40 13.05
N GLY A 28 -2.33 0.12 12.34
CA GLY A 28 -2.56 0.58 10.98
C GLY A 28 -3.18 1.98 10.92
N PRO A 29 -3.38 2.53 9.71
CA PRO A 29 -3.96 3.87 9.53
C PRO A 29 -5.32 4.11 10.20
N ALA A 30 -6.11 3.04 10.41
CA ALA A 30 -7.38 3.07 11.13
C ALA A 30 -7.27 2.92 12.66
N SER A 31 -6.09 2.64 13.19
CA SER A 31 -5.88 2.52 14.64
C SER A 31 -5.92 3.91 15.33
N PRO A 32 -6.49 4.01 16.55
CA PRO A 32 -6.61 5.29 17.26
C PRO A 32 -5.27 6.02 17.45
N ASP A 33 -4.22 5.27 17.80
CA ASP A 33 -2.91 5.81 18.14
C ASP A 33 -2.08 6.23 16.91
N PHE A 34 -2.43 5.72 15.72
CA PHE A 34 -1.67 5.94 14.50
C PHE A 34 -1.47 7.42 14.19
N LYS A 35 -2.55 8.22 14.28
CA LYS A 35 -2.50 9.64 13.91
C LYS A 35 -1.58 10.44 14.84
N ALA A 36 -1.62 10.15 16.13
CA ALA A 36 -0.77 10.82 17.12
C ALA A 36 0.70 10.43 16.92
N ALA A 37 0.98 9.13 16.80
CA ALA A 37 2.34 8.62 16.58
C ALA A 37 2.93 9.11 15.25
N PHE A 38 2.13 9.14 14.18
CA PHE A 38 2.54 9.61 12.86
C PHE A 38 2.93 11.09 12.89
N LYS A 39 2.18 11.92 13.61
CA LYS A 39 2.51 13.35 13.78
C LYS A 39 3.76 13.56 14.63
N ALA A 40 4.00 12.69 15.62
CA ALA A 40 5.16 12.72 16.49
C ALA A 40 6.46 12.26 15.80
N LEU A 41 6.40 11.75 14.55
CA LEU A 41 7.60 11.39 13.81
C LEU A 41 8.54 12.60 13.64
N PRO A 42 9.86 12.43 13.88
CA PRO A 42 10.80 13.55 14.00
C PRO A 42 10.94 14.38 12.73
N SER A 43 10.84 13.74 11.56
CA SER A 43 11.08 14.39 10.27
C SER A 43 9.90 14.23 9.31
N PHE A 44 9.77 15.20 8.39
CA PHE A 44 8.83 15.08 7.27
C PHE A 44 9.16 13.88 6.37
N GLY A 45 10.45 13.58 6.19
CA GLY A 45 10.89 12.42 5.42
C GLY A 45 10.41 11.10 6.02
N ASP A 46 10.38 10.96 7.35
CA ASP A 46 9.90 9.74 8.02
C ASP A 46 8.39 9.57 7.86
N ARG A 47 7.63 10.67 8.00
CA ARG A 47 6.20 10.68 7.67
C ARG A 47 5.96 10.24 6.23
N LEU A 48 6.74 10.75 5.28
CA LEU A 48 6.63 10.37 3.88
C LEU A 48 7.02 8.89 3.64
N LYS A 49 8.04 8.37 4.34
CA LYS A 49 8.42 6.95 4.25
C LYS A 49 7.31 6.01 4.71
N ILE A 50 6.58 6.35 5.78
CA ILE A 50 5.44 5.58 6.29
C ILE A 50 4.24 5.70 5.35
N ASN A 51 3.87 6.92 4.98
CA ASN A 51 2.61 7.19 4.30
C ASN A 51 2.65 7.01 2.78
N MET A 52 3.83 7.04 2.14
CA MET A 52 3.94 6.97 0.68
C MET A 52 4.96 5.93 0.23
N ASN A 53 4.61 5.20 -0.83
CA ASN A 53 5.51 4.34 -1.56
C ASN A 53 5.68 4.86 -3.00
N PHE A 54 6.83 5.46 -3.27
CA PHE A 54 7.14 6.02 -4.59
C PHE A 54 7.12 4.99 -5.71
N PHE A 55 7.54 3.75 -5.46
CA PHE A 55 7.47 2.71 -6.48
C PHE A 55 6.01 2.34 -6.78
N ALA A 56 5.17 2.20 -5.76
CA ALA A 56 3.75 1.97 -5.98
C ALA A 56 3.05 3.16 -6.65
N PHE A 57 3.47 4.39 -6.36
CA PHE A 57 2.91 5.59 -6.98
C PHE A 57 3.11 5.62 -8.51
N PHE A 58 4.33 5.34 -8.97
CA PHE A 58 4.66 5.36 -10.41
C PHE A 58 4.35 4.05 -11.14
N PHE A 59 4.52 2.91 -10.48
CA PHE A 59 4.39 1.58 -11.12
C PHE A 59 3.11 0.84 -10.74
N GLY A 60 2.27 1.41 -9.86
CA GLY A 60 0.94 0.93 -9.57
C GLY A 60 0.87 -0.55 -9.17
N TRP A 61 -0.02 -1.29 -9.83
CA TRP A 61 -0.25 -2.72 -9.61
C TRP A 61 0.97 -3.60 -9.97
N ILE A 62 1.87 -3.15 -10.86
CA ILE A 62 3.10 -3.90 -11.20
C ILE A 62 3.96 -4.04 -9.95
N TYR A 63 4.11 -2.97 -9.17
CA TYR A 63 4.87 -3.02 -7.92
C TYR A 63 4.19 -3.86 -6.84
N PHE A 64 2.86 -3.95 -6.84
CA PHE A 64 2.14 -4.87 -5.94
C PHE A 64 2.48 -6.33 -6.24
N PHE A 65 2.64 -6.72 -7.52
CA PHE A 65 3.13 -8.06 -7.85
C PHE A 65 4.55 -8.30 -7.37
N ILE A 66 5.44 -7.31 -7.49
CA ILE A 66 6.82 -7.40 -6.97
C ILE A 66 6.82 -7.66 -5.45
N LEU A 67 5.88 -7.05 -4.72
CA LEU A 67 5.70 -7.27 -3.29
C LEU A 67 4.96 -8.58 -2.93
N GLY A 68 4.49 -9.34 -3.93
CA GLY A 68 3.70 -10.55 -3.72
C GLY A 68 2.21 -10.33 -3.43
N LEU A 69 1.72 -9.08 -3.53
CA LEU A 69 0.34 -8.67 -3.25
C LEU A 69 -0.63 -8.95 -4.41
N TRP A 70 -0.56 -10.15 -4.98
CA TRP A 70 -1.20 -10.48 -6.27
C TRP A 70 -2.73 -10.30 -6.26
N ARG A 71 -3.42 -10.61 -5.16
CA ARG A 71 -4.89 -10.44 -5.04
C ARG A 71 -5.29 -8.97 -5.17
N LYS A 72 -4.62 -8.13 -4.39
CA LYS A 72 -4.82 -6.68 -4.39
C LYS A 72 -4.39 -6.07 -5.74
N ALA A 73 -3.33 -6.59 -6.37
CA ALA A 73 -2.89 -6.17 -7.70
C ALA A 73 -3.96 -6.41 -8.78
N ILE A 74 -4.65 -7.56 -8.76
CA ILE A 74 -5.75 -7.85 -9.70
C ILE A 74 -6.90 -6.84 -9.54
N VAL A 75 -7.26 -6.50 -8.30
CA VAL A 75 -8.30 -5.47 -8.06
C VAL A 75 -7.86 -4.11 -8.57
N LEU A 76 -6.60 -3.73 -8.35
CA LEU A 76 -6.04 -2.48 -8.87
C LEU A 76 -6.01 -2.43 -10.41
N ILE A 77 -5.78 -3.56 -11.09
CA ILE A 77 -5.96 -3.67 -12.55
C ILE A 77 -7.41 -3.40 -12.94
N GLY A 78 -8.38 -4.01 -12.25
CA GLY A 78 -9.80 -3.76 -12.51
C GLY A 78 -10.18 -2.28 -12.37
N ILE A 79 -9.69 -1.60 -11.34
CA ILE A 79 -9.88 -0.15 -11.17
C ILE A 79 -9.21 0.65 -12.30
N SER A 80 -8.00 0.26 -12.71
CA SER A 80 -7.28 0.91 -13.81
C SER A 80 -8.04 0.78 -15.14
N LEU A 81 -8.60 -0.40 -15.41
CA LEU A 81 -9.43 -0.66 -16.59
C LEU A 81 -10.70 0.17 -16.56
N LEU A 82 -11.36 0.29 -15.39
CA LEU A 82 -12.54 1.14 -15.23
C LEU A 82 -12.21 2.61 -15.53
N ILE A 83 -11.10 3.14 -15.02
CA ILE A 83 -10.64 4.50 -15.34
C ILE A 83 -10.39 4.63 -16.86
N GLY A 84 -9.79 3.62 -17.47
CA GLY A 84 -9.60 3.54 -18.93
C GLY A 84 -10.92 3.59 -19.70
N VAL A 85 -11.95 2.86 -19.29
CA VAL A 85 -13.28 2.91 -19.91
C VAL A 85 -13.92 4.29 -19.73
N LEU A 86 -13.85 4.87 -18.53
CA LEU A 86 -14.38 6.21 -18.27
C LEU A 86 -13.70 7.29 -19.12
N SER A 87 -12.46 7.05 -19.56
CA SER A 87 -11.74 8.00 -20.41
C SER A 87 -12.39 8.25 -21.78
N PHE A 88 -13.21 7.32 -22.27
CA PHE A 88 -13.97 7.51 -23.51
C PHE A 88 -15.16 8.47 -23.35
N PHE A 89 -15.61 8.71 -22.12
CA PHE A 89 -16.85 9.44 -21.83
C PHE A 89 -16.62 10.75 -21.05
N LEU A 90 -15.43 10.93 -20.47
CA LEU A 90 -15.14 12.06 -19.59
C LEU A 90 -14.15 13.05 -20.20
N PRO A 91 -14.22 14.34 -19.82
CA PRO A 91 -13.22 15.32 -20.22
C PRO A 91 -11.81 14.92 -19.77
N LYS A 92 -10.80 15.18 -20.61
CA LYS A 92 -9.39 14.83 -20.35
C LYS A 92 -8.89 15.30 -18.98
N MET A 93 -9.31 16.48 -18.53
CA MET A 93 -8.93 17.02 -17.22
C MET A 93 -9.41 16.12 -16.07
N VAL A 94 -10.64 15.60 -16.16
CA VAL A 94 -11.21 14.69 -15.16
C VAL A 94 -10.46 13.36 -15.18
N VAL A 95 -10.22 12.79 -16.36
CA VAL A 95 -9.49 11.52 -16.53
C VAL A 95 -8.08 11.62 -15.95
N ASN A 96 -7.37 12.71 -16.23
CA ASN A 96 -6.04 12.96 -15.68
C ASN A 96 -6.08 13.07 -14.14
N GLY A 97 -7.08 13.77 -13.59
CA GLY A 97 -7.28 13.86 -12.15
C GLY A 97 -7.52 12.49 -11.51
N LEU A 98 -8.36 11.65 -12.13
CA LEU A 98 -8.60 10.28 -11.69
C LEU A 98 -7.32 9.43 -11.73
N GLY A 99 -6.53 9.54 -12.80
CA GLY A 99 -5.26 8.83 -12.93
C GLY A 99 -4.25 9.22 -11.86
N VAL A 100 -4.07 10.53 -11.63
CA VAL A 100 -3.16 11.03 -10.57
C VAL A 100 -3.67 10.62 -9.20
N GLY A 101 -4.97 10.78 -8.92
CA GLY A 101 -5.58 10.37 -7.65
C GLY A 101 -5.41 8.87 -7.40
N TYR A 102 -5.61 8.04 -8.43
CA TYR A 102 -5.36 6.61 -8.37
C TYR A 102 -3.90 6.30 -8.01
N SER A 103 -2.92 6.90 -8.70
CA SER A 103 -1.50 6.72 -8.38
C SER A 103 -1.16 7.13 -6.95
N VAL A 104 -1.68 8.27 -6.47
CA VAL A 104 -1.53 8.71 -5.07
C VAL A 104 -2.08 7.67 -4.10
N LEU A 105 -3.31 7.20 -4.32
CA LEU A 105 -3.96 6.21 -3.47
C LEU A 105 -3.17 4.89 -3.42
N VAL A 106 -2.74 4.37 -4.58
CA VAL A 106 -1.94 3.14 -4.64
C VAL A 106 -0.59 3.31 -3.92
N GLY A 107 0.04 4.49 -4.07
CA GLY A 107 1.22 4.88 -3.31
C GLY A 107 1.00 4.87 -1.80
N MET A 108 -0.16 5.34 -1.34
CA MET A 108 -0.48 5.45 0.09
C MET A 108 -0.78 4.12 0.76
N ILE A 109 -1.46 3.20 0.08
CA ILE A 109 -1.90 1.93 0.68
C ILE A 109 -0.82 0.85 0.65
N ALA A 110 0.16 0.94 -0.26
CA ALA A 110 1.14 -0.13 -0.51
C ALA A 110 1.94 -0.57 0.72
N ASN A 111 2.39 0.37 1.55
CA ASN A 111 3.25 0.06 2.69
C ASN A 111 2.50 -0.78 3.73
N TYR A 112 1.26 -0.42 4.02
CA TYR A 112 0.45 -1.13 4.99
C TYR A 112 -0.11 -2.43 4.43
N ALA A 113 -0.50 -2.46 3.15
CA ALA A 113 -0.88 -3.70 2.48
C ALA A 113 0.24 -4.75 2.52
N TYR A 114 1.49 -4.34 2.30
CA TYR A 114 2.64 -5.22 2.42
C TYR A 114 2.91 -5.68 3.86
N TYR A 115 2.72 -4.79 4.83
CA TYR A 115 2.77 -5.16 6.24
C TYR A 115 1.74 -6.25 6.58
N LEU A 116 0.48 -6.08 6.15
CA LEU A 116 -0.57 -7.07 6.41
C LEU A 116 -0.27 -8.43 5.76
N GLU A 117 0.27 -8.45 4.54
CA GLU A 117 0.70 -9.68 3.86
C GLU A 117 1.81 -10.39 4.65
N VAL A 118 2.86 -9.66 5.03
CA VAL A 118 4.06 -10.27 5.63
C VAL A 118 3.88 -10.61 7.11
N LYS A 119 3.29 -9.71 7.89
CA LYS A 119 3.20 -9.84 9.36
C LYS A 119 1.89 -10.45 9.83
N LYS A 120 0.81 -10.31 9.05
CA LYS A 120 -0.53 -10.80 9.43
C LYS A 120 -1.04 -11.91 8.52
N GLY A 121 -0.33 -12.25 7.44
CA GLY A 121 -0.76 -13.28 6.49
C GLY A 121 -2.10 -12.95 5.82
N SER A 122 -2.43 -11.67 5.62
CA SER A 122 -3.73 -11.28 5.07
C SER A 122 -3.94 -11.86 3.67
N THR A 123 -5.08 -12.50 3.45
CA THR A 123 -5.51 -13.04 2.15
C THR A 123 -6.58 -12.18 1.49
N SER A 124 -6.80 -10.96 2.00
CA SER A 124 -7.85 -10.04 1.51
C SER A 124 -7.57 -9.54 0.10
N TRP A 125 -8.64 -9.47 -0.70
CA TRP A 125 -8.64 -8.87 -2.03
C TRP A 125 -8.78 -7.35 -2.00
N ASN A 126 -9.20 -6.77 -0.87
CA ASN A 126 -9.40 -5.33 -0.75
C ASN A 126 -8.05 -4.59 -0.67
N PRO A 127 -7.64 -3.79 -1.67
CA PRO A 127 -6.38 -3.04 -1.60
C PRO A 127 -6.39 -1.94 -0.52
N PHE A 128 -7.58 -1.56 -0.05
CA PHE A 128 -7.83 -0.51 0.95
C PHE A 128 -7.99 -1.05 2.37
N GLU A 129 -7.62 -2.31 2.62
CA GLU A 129 -7.73 -2.98 3.91
C GLU A 129 -7.04 -2.21 5.05
N GLY A 130 -7.80 -1.93 6.11
CA GLY A 130 -7.32 -1.25 7.32
C GLY A 130 -6.92 0.23 7.13
N MET A 131 -7.28 0.82 6.00
CA MET A 131 -7.15 2.25 5.76
C MET A 131 -8.28 3.03 6.44
N ARG A 132 -7.97 4.23 6.93
CA ARG A 132 -8.97 5.17 7.43
C ARG A 132 -9.32 6.16 6.33
N TRP A 133 -10.56 6.08 5.91
CA TRP A 133 -11.21 7.05 5.05
C TRP A 133 -12.04 7.89 6.03
N TRP A 134 -11.85 9.22 6.03
CA TRP A 134 -12.43 10.23 6.95
C TRP A 134 -12.05 10.14 8.45
#